data_AF-A0A2N6F9W0-F1
#
_entry.id   AF-A0A2N6F9W0-F1
#
_cell.length_a   1.000
_cell.length_b   1.000
_cell.length_c   1.000
_cell.angle_alpha   90.00
_cell.angle_beta   90.00
_cell.angle_gamma   90.00
#
_symmetry.space_group_name_H-M   'P 1'
#
loop_
_entity.id
_entity.type
_entity.pdbx_description
1 polymer ?
#
loop_
_entity_poly.entity_id
_entity_poly.type
_entity_poly.pdbx_seq_one_letter_code
_entity_poly.pdbx_strand_id
1 'polypeptide(L)'
;MTDTAKIRAQLWDGLMARALEAYRALAATEKEWIAGRLARIAQLQRELDTLFRAGNGLAACHNCGGDCCAKGHNHMTLANLLAFLQDGELPPVADFSLTCPFLGPQGCRLAVERRPYNCVTFICDEIEIALCPDQRRRFYSLDSELRQLYLEFSARYPAAAMTGLLIREQRSPGAPLLQSSTE
;
A
#
# COMPACT_ATOMS: atom_id res chain seq x y z
N MET A 1 18.16 18.68 -1.65
CA MET A 1 17.16 17.98 -0.81
C MET A 1 16.59 18.99 0.17
N THR A 2 15.29 19.26 0.11
CA THR A 2 14.60 20.22 1.00
C THR A 2 14.56 19.69 2.43
N ASP A 3 14.40 20.57 3.43
CA ASP A 3 14.31 20.15 4.84
C ASP A 3 13.13 19.19 5.08
N THR A 4 12.02 19.39 4.37
CA THR A 4 10.87 18.48 4.39
C THR A 4 11.21 17.06 3.94
N ALA A 5 12.03 16.90 2.89
CA ALA A 5 12.43 15.59 2.39
C ALA A 5 13.33 14.84 3.40
N LYS A 6 14.26 15.56 4.05
CA LYS A 6 15.10 15.01 5.12
C LYS A 6 14.28 14.52 6.31
N ILE A 7 13.33 15.34 6.77
CA ILE A 7 12.45 14.97 7.89
C ILE A 7 11.63 13.73 7.55
N ARG A 8 11.08 13.64 6.34
CA ARG A 8 10.31 12.46 5.89
C ARG A 8 11.17 11.20 5.85
N ALA A 9 12.43 11.30 5.39
CA ALA A 9 13.36 10.18 5.38
C ALA A 9 13.66 9.67 6.81
N GLN A 10 13.95 10.58 7.74
CA GLN A 10 14.20 10.23 9.14
C GLN A 10 12.98 9.56 9.80
N LEU A 11 11.78 10.10 9.56
CA LEU A 11 10.53 9.51 10.05
C LEU A 11 10.29 8.12 9.46
N TRP A 12 10.59 7.93 8.17
CA TRP A 12 10.46 6.65 7.49
C TRP A 12 11.39 5.59 8.09
N ASP A 13 12.66 5.93 8.30
CA ASP A 13 13.63 5.00 8.89
C ASP A 13 13.21 4.57 10.32
N GLY A 14 12.71 5.53 11.12
CA GLY A 14 12.18 5.25 12.45
C GLY A 14 10.94 4.35 12.41
N LEU A 15 10.02 4.58 11.47
CA LEU A 15 8.83 3.73 11.26
C LEU A 15 9.21 2.32 10.83
N MET A 16 10.17 2.18 9.91
CA MET A 16 10.70 0.89 9.45
C MET A 16 11.27 0.07 10.60
N ALA A 17 12.14 0.68 11.42
CA ALA A 17 12.74 0.02 12.57
C ALA A 17 11.69 -0.43 13.59
N ARG A 18 10.73 0.44 13.91
CA ARG A 18 9.63 0.14 14.84
C ARG A 18 8.70 -0.96 14.33
N ALA A 19 8.39 -0.95 13.03
CA ALA A 19 7.55 -1.98 12.42
C ALA A 19 8.24 -3.35 12.43
N LEU A 20 9.55 -3.39 12.12
CA LEU A 20 10.34 -4.61 12.16
C LEU A 20 10.41 -5.19 13.57
N GLU A 21 10.72 -4.37 14.56
CA GLU A 21 10.81 -4.80 15.96
C GLU A 21 9.45 -5.32 16.45
N ALA A 22 8.39 -4.55 16.22
CA ALA A 22 7.04 -4.94 16.61
C ALA A 22 6.60 -6.24 15.92
N TYR A 23 6.91 -6.44 14.64
CA TYR A 23 6.58 -7.67 13.92
C TYR A 23 7.37 -8.86 14.46
N ARG A 24 8.66 -8.69 14.78
CA ARG A 24 9.48 -9.77 15.37
C ARG A 24 8.92 -10.26 16.69
N ALA A 25 8.47 -9.33 17.54
CA ALA A 25 7.89 -9.60 18.85
C ALA A 25 6.51 -10.28 18.82
N LEU A 26 5.82 -10.32 17.66
CA LEU A 26 4.53 -10.98 17.54
C LEU A 26 4.62 -12.50 17.77
N ALA A 27 3.60 -13.04 18.43
CA ALA A 27 3.37 -14.48 18.55
C ALA A 27 3.17 -15.12 17.17
N ALA A 28 3.46 -16.42 17.06
CA ALA A 28 3.32 -17.17 15.80
C ALA A 28 1.89 -17.09 15.24
N THR A 29 0.87 -17.20 16.10
CA THR A 29 -0.53 -17.10 15.72
C THR A 29 -0.89 -15.76 15.09
N GLU A 30 -0.30 -14.66 15.56
CA GLU A 30 -0.49 -13.33 14.95
C GLU A 30 0.19 -13.25 13.59
N LYS A 31 1.39 -13.80 13.45
CA LYS A 31 2.11 -13.85 12.17
C LYS A 31 1.36 -14.68 11.14
N GLU A 32 0.76 -15.80 11.55
CA GLU A 32 -0.10 -16.64 10.70
C GLU A 32 -1.36 -15.89 10.26
N TRP A 33 -2.01 -15.17 11.19
CA TRP A 33 -3.17 -14.33 10.86
C TRP A 33 -2.81 -13.26 9.82
N ILE A 34 -1.71 -12.53 10.03
CA ILE A 34 -1.18 -11.54 9.09
C ILE A 34 -0.91 -12.21 7.73
N ALA A 35 -0.21 -13.35 7.71
CA ALA A 35 0.15 -14.05 6.50
C ALA A 35 -1.05 -14.45 5.65
N GLY A 36 -2.10 -14.98 6.26
CA GLY A 36 -3.33 -15.34 5.55
C GLY A 36 -3.97 -14.13 4.86
N ARG A 37 -4.04 -12.98 5.53
CA ARG A 37 -4.63 -11.76 4.96
C ARG A 37 -3.75 -11.17 3.87
N LEU A 38 -2.43 -11.11 4.09
CA LEU A 38 -1.50 -10.57 3.10
C LEU A 38 -1.46 -11.43 1.83
N ALA A 39 -1.56 -12.76 1.95
CA ALA A 39 -1.68 -13.64 0.80
C ALA A 39 -2.95 -13.35 -0.02
N ARG A 40 -4.10 -13.10 0.65
CA ARG A 40 -5.34 -12.75 -0.03
C ARG A 40 -5.28 -11.36 -0.66
N ILE A 41 -4.71 -10.37 0.04
CA ILE A 41 -4.45 -9.03 -0.51
C ILE A 41 -3.61 -9.15 -1.79
N ALA A 42 -2.47 -9.83 -1.72
CA ALA A 42 -1.57 -10.03 -2.85
C ALA A 42 -2.29 -10.65 -4.07
N GLN A 43 -3.15 -11.64 -3.85
CA GLN A 43 -3.96 -12.24 -4.91
C GLN A 43 -4.93 -11.23 -5.53
N LEU A 44 -5.74 -10.55 -4.72
CA LEU A 44 -6.71 -9.55 -5.19
C LEU A 44 -6.03 -8.43 -5.97
N GLN A 45 -4.85 -7.99 -5.53
CA GLN A 45 -4.09 -6.95 -6.20
C GLN A 45 -3.59 -7.37 -7.59
N ARG A 46 -3.17 -8.63 -7.76
CA ARG A 46 -2.82 -9.17 -9.08
C ARG A 46 -4.05 -9.28 -10.00
N GLU A 47 -5.20 -9.64 -9.45
CA GLU A 47 -6.46 -9.67 -10.21
C GLU A 47 -6.89 -8.26 -10.65
N LEU A 48 -6.77 -7.26 -9.76
CA LEU A 48 -7.00 -5.85 -10.09
C LEU A 48 -6.03 -5.35 -11.16
N ASP A 49 -4.75 -5.69 -11.09
CA ASP A 49 -3.75 -5.31 -12.11
C ASP A 49 -4.04 -5.96 -13.47
N THR A 50 -4.57 -7.18 -13.48
CA THR A 50 -5.01 -7.84 -14.72
C THR A 50 -6.12 -7.02 -15.40
N LEU A 51 -7.09 -6.54 -14.62
CA LEU A 51 -8.16 -5.67 -15.14
C LEU A 51 -7.61 -4.31 -15.56
N PHE A 52 -6.75 -3.68 -14.76
CA PHE A 52 -6.08 -2.44 -15.11
C PHE A 52 -5.36 -2.53 -16.46
N ARG A 53 -4.64 -3.63 -16.72
CA ARG A 53 -3.98 -3.89 -18.00
C ARG A 53 -4.97 -4.13 -19.13
N ALA A 54 -6.06 -4.85 -18.87
CA ALA A 54 -7.11 -5.08 -19.86
C ALA A 54 -7.78 -3.76 -20.31
N GLY A 55 -7.91 -2.80 -19.40
CA GLY A 55 -8.37 -1.44 -19.69
C GLY A 55 -7.28 -0.50 -20.25
N ASN A 56 -6.18 -1.05 -20.78
CA ASN A 56 -5.05 -0.29 -21.34
C ASN A 56 -4.37 0.69 -20.36
N GLY A 57 -4.40 0.37 -19.06
CA GLY A 57 -3.94 1.28 -18.02
C GLY A 57 -2.48 1.72 -18.13
N LEU A 58 -1.59 0.89 -18.69
CA LEU A 58 -0.19 1.28 -18.91
C LEU A 58 -0.05 2.45 -19.89
N ALA A 59 -0.76 2.40 -21.02
CA ALA A 59 -0.72 3.47 -22.01
C ALA A 59 -1.43 4.72 -21.47
N ALA A 60 -2.59 4.57 -20.82
CA ALA A 60 -3.30 5.68 -20.20
C ALA A 60 -2.42 6.41 -19.17
N CYS A 61 -1.73 5.68 -18.28
CA CYS A 61 -0.81 6.25 -17.31
C CYS A 61 0.42 6.91 -17.96
N HIS A 62 0.97 6.32 -19.03
CA HIS A 62 2.08 6.92 -19.76
C HIS A 62 1.66 8.25 -20.40
N ASN A 63 0.48 8.30 -21.01
CA ASN A 63 -0.05 9.49 -21.68
C ASN A 63 -0.32 10.64 -20.70
N CYS A 64 -0.81 10.34 -19.50
CA CYS A 64 -1.04 11.35 -18.46
C CYS A 64 0.17 11.60 -17.54
N GLY A 65 1.33 11.01 -17.84
CA GLY A 65 2.54 11.15 -17.02
C GLY A 65 2.41 10.62 -15.58
N GLY A 66 1.39 9.80 -15.31
CA GLY A 66 1.10 9.31 -13.96
C GLY A 66 0.64 10.40 -13.01
N ASP A 67 -0.13 11.39 -13.48
CA ASP A 67 -0.67 12.50 -12.67
C ASP A 67 -1.30 12.06 -11.33
N CYS A 68 -1.97 10.91 -11.29
CA CYS A 68 -2.51 10.34 -10.06
C CYS A 68 -1.40 9.91 -9.08
N CYS A 69 -0.36 9.23 -9.57
CA CYS A 69 0.82 8.86 -8.79
C CYS A 69 1.65 10.09 -8.37
N ALA A 70 1.69 11.13 -9.19
CA ALA A 70 2.38 12.39 -8.91
C ALA A 70 1.68 13.24 -7.84
N LYS A 71 0.39 12.98 -7.55
CA LYS A 71 -0.39 13.65 -6.49
C LYS A 71 -0.58 12.79 -5.23
N GLY A 72 -0.34 11.49 -5.33
CA GLY A 72 -0.50 10.54 -4.24
C GLY A 72 0.66 10.59 -3.23
N HIS A 73 0.48 11.33 -2.13
CA HIS A 73 1.47 11.40 -1.07
C HIS A 73 1.44 10.15 -0.16
N ASN A 74 2.60 9.50 -0.01
CA ASN A 74 2.94 8.60 1.10
C ASN A 74 1.90 7.49 1.40
N HIS A 75 1.30 6.86 0.40
CA HIS A 75 0.23 5.87 0.62
C HIS A 75 0.69 4.54 1.23
N MET A 76 1.98 4.30 1.41
CA MET A 76 2.49 3.06 2.01
C MET A 76 1.87 2.83 3.39
N THR A 77 1.02 1.82 3.51
CA THR A 77 0.32 1.47 4.75
C THR A 77 1.11 0.44 5.56
N LEU A 78 0.69 0.18 6.79
CA LEU A 78 1.28 -0.87 7.61
C LEU A 78 1.13 -2.25 6.95
N ALA A 79 -0.05 -2.59 6.42
CA ALA A 79 -0.28 -3.88 5.76
C ALA A 79 0.69 -4.10 4.58
N ASN A 80 0.97 -3.06 3.80
CA ASN A 80 1.95 -3.15 2.71
C ASN A 80 3.36 -3.39 3.23
N LEU A 81 3.75 -2.72 4.31
CA LEU A 81 5.06 -2.91 4.91
C LEU A 81 5.20 -4.33 5.49
N LEU A 82 4.18 -4.84 6.17
CA LEU A 82 4.18 -6.20 6.70
C LEU A 82 4.38 -7.26 5.61
N ALA A 83 3.90 -7.02 4.39
CA ALA A 83 4.15 -7.93 3.26
C ALA A 83 5.63 -8.07 2.90
N PHE A 84 6.44 -7.02 3.06
CA PHE A 84 7.90 -7.14 2.93
C PHE A 84 8.50 -7.84 4.14
N LEU A 85 8.12 -7.42 5.35
CA LEU A 85 8.72 -7.92 6.59
C LEU A 85 8.47 -9.41 6.83
N GLN A 86 7.29 -9.91 6.43
CA GLN A 86 6.95 -11.34 6.51
C GLN A 86 7.88 -12.20 5.66
N ASP A 87 8.27 -11.71 4.48
CA ASP A 87 9.15 -12.43 3.56
C ASP A 87 10.63 -12.23 3.91
N GLY A 88 10.93 -11.53 5.02
CA GLY A 88 12.30 -11.19 5.42
C GLY A 88 12.94 -10.12 4.54
N GLU A 89 12.14 -9.38 3.79
CA GLU A 89 12.57 -8.37 2.82
C GLU A 89 12.34 -6.94 3.33
N LEU A 90 12.98 -5.98 2.67
CA LEU A 90 12.72 -4.55 2.86
C LEU A 90 12.07 -3.97 1.59
N PRO A 91 11.22 -2.95 1.72
CA PRO A 91 10.71 -2.23 0.56
C PRO A 91 11.86 -1.54 -0.20
N PRO A 92 11.69 -1.24 -1.50
CA PRO A 92 12.63 -0.44 -2.26
C PRO A 92 12.96 0.87 -1.54
N VAL A 93 14.22 1.33 -1.63
CA VAL A 93 14.67 2.56 -0.98
C VAL A 93 13.82 3.75 -1.41
N ALA A 94 13.08 4.34 -0.48
CA ALA A 94 12.19 5.47 -0.74
C ALA A 94 12.99 6.74 -1.09
N ASP A 95 12.58 7.46 -2.14
CA ASP A 95 13.15 8.76 -2.50
C ASP A 95 12.17 9.89 -2.14
N PHE A 96 12.38 10.48 -0.96
CA PHE A 96 11.51 11.55 -0.44
C PHE A 96 11.72 12.90 -1.12
N SER A 97 12.61 13.01 -2.11
CA SER A 97 12.67 14.17 -3.00
C SER A 97 11.55 14.17 -4.04
N LEU A 98 10.96 13.00 -4.31
CA LEU A 98 9.82 12.81 -5.21
C LEU A 98 8.49 12.95 -4.46
N THR A 99 7.41 13.25 -5.20
CA THR A 99 6.07 13.33 -4.60
C THR A 99 5.57 11.98 -4.09
N CYS A 100 5.76 10.93 -4.90
CA CYS A 100 5.62 9.53 -4.48
C CYS A 100 7.02 8.92 -4.30
N PRO A 101 7.40 8.52 -3.07
CA PRO A 101 8.75 8.03 -2.80
C PRO A 101 9.12 6.73 -3.51
N PHE A 102 8.13 5.98 -4.01
CA PHE A 102 8.34 4.70 -4.69
C PHE A 102 8.18 4.81 -6.21
N LEU A 103 7.91 5.99 -6.77
CA LEU A 103 7.88 6.18 -8.21
C LEU A 103 9.31 6.22 -8.75
N GLY A 104 9.59 5.46 -9.80
CA GLY A 104 10.86 5.46 -10.51
C GLY A 104 10.68 5.72 -12.01
N PRO A 105 11.78 5.78 -12.79
CA PRO A 105 11.74 6.11 -14.22
C PRO A 105 10.89 5.16 -15.08
N GLN A 106 10.73 3.90 -14.65
CA GLN A 106 9.94 2.87 -15.33
C GLN A 106 8.57 2.63 -14.66
N GLY A 107 8.12 3.55 -13.80
CA GLY A 107 6.89 3.43 -13.03
C GLY A 107 7.13 3.07 -11.56
N CYS A 108 6.08 2.59 -10.88
CA CYS A 108 6.15 2.29 -9.46
C CYS A 108 7.12 1.14 -9.18
N ARG A 109 8.06 1.36 -8.25
CA ARG A 109 9.07 0.38 -7.82
C ARG A 109 8.50 -0.70 -6.89
N LEU A 110 7.28 -0.53 -6.38
CA LEU A 110 6.58 -1.56 -5.64
C LEU A 110 5.96 -2.57 -6.62
N ALA A 111 6.23 -3.85 -6.39
CA ALA A 111 5.48 -4.94 -7.00
C ALA A 111 3.98 -4.79 -6.72
N VAL A 112 3.14 -5.16 -7.68
CA VAL A 112 1.69 -4.92 -7.66
C VAL A 112 1.04 -5.43 -6.38
N GLU A 113 1.41 -6.64 -5.98
CA GLU A 113 0.96 -7.37 -4.80
C GLU A 113 1.44 -6.80 -3.46
N ARG A 114 2.21 -5.72 -3.49
CA ARG A 114 2.66 -4.97 -2.31
C ARG A 114 2.35 -3.47 -2.41
N ARG A 115 1.61 -3.04 -3.44
CA ARG A 115 1.22 -1.63 -3.61
C ARG A 115 0.14 -1.24 -2.59
N PRO A 116 0.06 0.04 -2.19
CA PRO A 116 -1.03 0.51 -1.36
C PRO A 116 -2.41 0.31 -1.99
N TYR A 117 -3.44 0.14 -1.15
CA TYR A 117 -4.83 -0.01 -1.57
C TYR A 117 -5.23 1.01 -2.65
N ASN A 118 -5.08 2.32 -2.36
CA ASN A 118 -5.46 3.38 -3.30
C ASN A 118 -4.69 3.30 -4.64
N CYS A 119 -3.48 2.73 -4.64
CA CYS A 119 -2.65 2.61 -5.85
C CYS A 119 -3.10 1.48 -6.79
N VAL A 120 -3.96 0.56 -6.32
CA VAL A 120 -4.46 -0.58 -7.11
C VAL A 120 -5.97 -0.53 -7.32
N THR A 121 -6.70 0.25 -6.52
CA THR A 121 -8.16 0.40 -6.63
C THR A 121 -8.60 1.68 -7.33
N PHE A 122 -7.66 2.58 -7.64
CA PHE A 122 -7.94 3.72 -8.51
C PHE A 122 -7.79 3.32 -9.99
N ILE A 123 -8.86 3.49 -10.75
CA ILE A 123 -8.86 3.50 -12.23
C ILE A 123 -9.49 4.83 -12.68
N CYS A 124 -8.92 5.47 -13.71
CA CYS A 124 -9.51 6.67 -14.28
C CYS A 124 -10.63 6.33 -15.27
N ASP A 125 -11.45 7.31 -15.62
CA ASP A 125 -12.56 7.17 -16.58
C ASP A 125 -12.14 6.51 -17.89
N GLU A 126 -10.95 6.84 -18.42
CA GLU A 126 -10.41 6.24 -19.65
C GLU A 126 -10.25 4.71 -19.51
N ILE A 127 -9.66 4.26 -18.41
CA ILE A 127 -9.45 2.84 -18.13
C ILE A 127 -10.79 2.17 -17.87
N GLU A 128 -11.67 2.80 -17.09
CA GLU A 128 -12.97 2.25 -16.76
C GLU A 128 -13.84 2.06 -18.01
N ILE A 129 -13.89 3.04 -18.90
CA ILE A 129 -14.66 2.97 -20.16
C ILE A 129 -14.10 1.87 -21.08
N ALA A 130 -12.79 1.63 -21.06
CA ALA A 130 -12.17 0.57 -21.85
C ALA A 130 -12.52 -0.85 -21.37
N LEU A 131 -12.97 -1.01 -20.12
CA LEU A 131 -13.38 -2.30 -19.57
C LEU A 131 -14.80 -2.67 -20.03
N CYS A 132 -14.97 -3.94 -20.41
CA CYS A 132 -16.32 -4.45 -20.68
C CYS A 132 -17.16 -4.47 -19.39
N PRO A 133 -18.51 -4.53 -19.49
CA PRO A 133 -19.38 -4.51 -18.31
C PRO A 133 -19.04 -5.55 -17.25
N ASP A 134 -18.61 -6.75 -17.64
CA ASP A 134 -18.28 -7.85 -16.73
C ASP A 134 -16.97 -7.60 -16.01
N GLN A 135 -15.97 -7.06 -16.71
CA GLN A 135 -14.69 -6.66 -16.15
C GLN A 135 -14.86 -5.52 -15.13
N ARG A 136 -15.71 -4.53 -15.42
CA ARG A 136 -16.04 -3.46 -14.46
C ARG A 136 -16.71 -3.99 -13.21
N ARG A 137 -17.72 -4.85 -13.36
CA ARG A 137 -18.37 -5.49 -12.19
C ARG A 137 -17.36 -6.30 -11.38
N ARG A 138 -16.46 -7.02 -12.04
CA ARG A 138 -15.39 -7.76 -11.36
C ARG A 138 -14.43 -6.82 -10.62
N PHE A 139 -14.03 -5.69 -11.23
CA PHE A 139 -13.17 -4.69 -10.59
C PHE A 139 -13.76 -4.20 -9.27
N TYR A 140 -15.02 -3.75 -9.27
CA TYR A 140 -15.67 -3.24 -8.07
C TYR A 140 -15.95 -4.32 -7.01
N SER A 141 -16.19 -5.57 -7.44
CA SER A 141 -16.25 -6.72 -6.51
C SER A 141 -14.90 -6.93 -5.81
N LEU A 142 -13.81 -6.95 -6.57
CA LEU A 142 -12.45 -7.13 -6.05
C LEU A 142 -12.03 -5.98 -5.13
N ASP A 143 -12.37 -4.74 -5.49
CA ASP A 143 -12.14 -3.56 -4.66
C ASP A 143 -12.84 -3.69 -3.30
N SER A 144 -14.12 -4.09 -3.31
CA SER A 144 -14.89 -4.30 -2.08
C SER A 144 -14.27 -5.38 -1.20
N GLU A 145 -13.90 -6.53 -1.78
CA GLU A 145 -13.20 -7.61 -1.07
C GLU A 145 -11.86 -7.12 -0.48
N LEU A 146 -11.08 -6.38 -1.25
CA LEU A 146 -9.79 -5.86 -0.80
C LEU A 146 -9.99 -4.87 0.35
N ARG A 147 -10.97 -3.99 0.26
CA ARG A 147 -11.32 -3.03 1.31
C ARG A 147 -11.66 -3.72 2.62
N GLN A 148 -12.41 -4.83 2.59
CA GLN A 148 -12.74 -5.58 3.81
C GLN A 148 -11.49 -6.10 4.53
N LEU A 149 -10.49 -6.61 3.79
CA LEU A 149 -9.25 -7.07 4.40
C LEU A 149 -8.47 -5.94 5.08
N TYR A 150 -8.44 -4.76 4.48
CA TYR A 150 -7.83 -3.58 5.12
C TYR A 150 -8.62 -3.12 6.36
N LEU A 151 -9.94 -3.25 6.36
CA LEU A 151 -10.78 -2.99 7.53
C LEU A 151 -10.52 -4.01 8.65
N GLU A 152 -10.34 -5.29 8.33
CA GLU A 152 -9.92 -6.33 9.30
C GLU A 152 -8.57 -5.96 9.94
N PHE A 153 -7.59 -5.56 9.13
CA PHE A 153 -6.31 -5.06 9.63
C PHE A 153 -6.49 -3.85 10.56
N SER A 154 -7.33 -2.90 10.17
CA SER A 154 -7.57 -1.68 10.96
C SER A 154 -8.29 -1.98 12.28
N ALA A 155 -9.20 -2.95 12.29
CA ALA A 155 -9.91 -3.39 13.47
C ALA A 155 -8.99 -4.12 14.47
N ARG A 156 -8.01 -4.89 13.95
CA ARG A 156 -7.04 -5.60 14.80
C ARG A 156 -5.90 -4.70 15.27
N TYR A 157 -5.37 -3.87 14.37
CA TYR A 157 -4.30 -2.92 14.62
C TYR A 157 -4.76 -1.53 14.16
N PRO A 158 -5.12 -0.61 15.08
CA PRO A 158 -5.59 0.73 14.71
C PRO A 158 -4.58 1.52 13.84
N ALA A 159 -3.30 1.18 13.94
CA ALA A 159 -2.25 1.76 13.10
C ALA A 159 -2.23 1.25 11.65
N ALA A 160 -2.92 0.14 11.35
CA ALA A 160 -3.03 -0.47 10.04
C ALA A 160 -4.22 0.07 9.21
N ALA A 161 -4.77 1.22 9.61
CA ALA A 161 -5.70 1.99 8.80
C ALA A 161 -5.22 2.13 7.33
N MET A 162 -6.15 2.32 6.41
CA MET A 162 -5.88 2.58 4.97
C MET A 162 -5.19 3.95 4.71
N THR A 163 -4.65 4.57 5.76
CA THR A 163 -3.88 5.80 5.72
C THR A 163 -2.39 5.45 5.68
N GLY A 164 -1.63 6.22 4.91
CA GLY A 164 -0.18 6.07 4.83
C GLY A 164 0.52 6.20 6.18
N LEU A 165 1.54 5.39 6.42
CA LEU A 165 2.30 5.35 7.69
C LEU A 165 2.89 6.71 8.05
N LEU A 166 3.44 7.45 7.09
CA LEU A 166 4.01 8.79 7.34
C LEU A 166 2.93 9.82 7.69
N ILE A 167 1.76 9.76 7.03
CA ILE A 167 0.64 10.65 7.34
C ILE A 167 0.15 10.36 8.76
N ARG A 168 0.08 9.09 9.14
CA ARG A 168 -0.28 8.67 10.49
C ARG A 168 0.74 9.17 11.52
N GLU A 169 2.04 8.95 11.29
CA GLU A 169 3.10 9.34 12.22
C GLU A 169 3.11 10.86 12.47
N GLN A 170 2.76 11.67 11.46
CA GLN A 170 2.59 13.12 11.63
C GLN A 170 1.39 13.49 12.53
N ARG A 171 0.33 12.67 12.53
CA ARG A 171 -0.88 12.91 13.35
C ARG A 171 -0.76 12.35 14.76
N SER A 172 -0.04 11.24 14.92
CA SER A 172 0.15 10.56 16.21
C SER A 172 1.57 9.99 16.30
N PRO A 173 2.56 10.85 16.60
CA PRO A 173 3.96 10.45 16.67
C PRO A 173 4.19 9.39 17.75
N GLY A 174 5.00 8.37 17.46
CA GLY A 174 5.39 7.35 18.43
C GLY A 174 4.31 6.33 18.80
N ALA A 175 3.07 6.47 18.32
CA ALA A 175 1.99 5.54 18.63
C ALA A 175 2.29 4.12 18.13
N PRO A 176 2.12 3.06 18.96
CA PRO A 176 2.47 1.69 18.59
C PRO A 176 1.84 1.22 17.27
N LEU A 177 2.59 0.43 16.49
CA LEU A 177 2.17 -0.02 15.15
C LEU A 177 1.40 -1.35 15.20
N LEU A 178 1.82 -2.29 16.04
CA LEU A 178 1.22 -3.62 16.17
C LEU A 178 0.83 -3.90 17.62
N GLN A 179 -0.08 -3.10 18.15
CA GLN A 179 -0.78 -3.42 19.40
C GLN A 179 -2.19 -3.88 19.05
N SER A 180 -2.53 -5.12 19.44
CA SER A 180 -3.89 -5.62 19.28
C SER A 180 -4.84 -4.79 20.13
N SER A 181 -6.02 -4.47 19.59
CA SER A 181 -7.10 -3.83 20.36
C SER A 181 -7.82 -4.77 21.34
N THR A 182 -7.34 -6.01 21.50
CA THR A 182 -7.86 -6.98 22.47
C THR A 182 -7.01 -6.98 23.75
N GLU A 183 -7.42 -6.14 24.70
CA GLU A 183 -7.49 -6.52 26.13
C GLU A 183 -8.96 -6.70 26.51
#